data_AF-A0A497BUF1-F1
#
_entry.id   AF-A0A497BUF1-F1
#
_cell.length_a   1.000
_cell.length_b   1.000
_cell.length_c   1.000
_cell.angle_alpha   90.00
_cell.angle_beta   90.00
_cell.angle_gamma   90.00
#
_symmetry.space_group_name_H-M   'P 1'
#
loop_
_entity.id
_entity.type
_entity.pdbx_description
1 polymer ?
#
loop_
_entity_poly.entity_id
_entity_poly.type
_entity_poly.pdbx_seq_one_letter_code
_entity_poly.pdbx_strand_id
1 'polypeptide(L)'
;MPSQLLSCGLGTSLSEEVVQWTNTNNITVDDANYAESSASKNANTSTLVGSTFGFSIPIGSTIDGIILNITKAELANQTAFEYNAVNLSLNGGVIGANKASYDPWPSGESNRVVAVYGGATDTWGGSWSAADINDSTFAGQISAANISDEGSYAYVFYMSIEVFYTIPVAGPKDISATLSTEASLTSELIREIGVVLPEPHSVMFIGL
;
A
#
# COMPACT_ATOMS: atom_id res chain seq x y z
N MET A 1 3.89 4.96 -14.48
CA MET A 1 3.70 3.95 -13.43
C MET A 1 2.61 4.48 -12.50
N PRO A 2 1.42 3.87 -12.50
CA PRO A 2 0.39 4.16 -11.50
C PRO A 2 0.88 3.97 -10.05
N SER A 3 0.29 4.71 -9.11
CA SER A 3 0.46 4.47 -7.67
C SER A 3 -0.85 4.68 -6.90
N GLN A 4 -0.94 4.08 -5.71
CA GLN A 4 -1.99 4.33 -4.72
C GLN A 4 -1.32 4.69 -3.39
N LEU A 5 -1.67 5.85 -2.81
CA LEU A 5 -1.25 6.28 -1.46
C LEU A 5 -2.44 6.20 -0.52
N LEU A 6 -2.35 5.39 0.53
CA LEU A 6 -3.43 5.19 1.51
C LEU A 6 -2.89 5.25 2.95
N SER A 7 -3.69 5.84 3.85
CA SER A 7 -3.49 5.72 5.29
C SER A 7 -3.77 4.30 5.76
N CYS A 8 -3.15 3.88 6.85
CA CYS A 8 -3.61 2.67 7.54
C CYS A 8 -5.03 2.89 8.12
N GLY A 9 -5.83 1.84 8.16
CA GLY A 9 -7.19 1.86 8.72
C GLY A 9 -7.28 1.37 10.16
N LEU A 10 -6.23 0.71 10.67
CA LEU A 10 -6.18 0.19 12.04
C LEU A 10 -4.75 0.24 12.59
N GLY A 11 -4.61 0.74 13.82
CA GLY A 11 -3.35 0.70 14.57
C GLY A 11 -3.41 -0.33 15.70
N THR A 12 -2.36 -1.14 15.86
CA THR A 12 -2.24 -2.14 16.94
C THR A 12 -0.84 -2.18 17.54
N SER A 13 -0.74 -2.61 18.80
CA SER A 13 0.54 -2.87 19.48
C SER A 13 0.78 -4.39 19.50
N LEU A 14 1.91 -4.85 18.97
CA LEU A 14 2.30 -6.27 18.94
C LEU A 14 3.45 -6.55 19.91
N SER A 15 3.35 -7.70 20.59
CA SER A 15 4.21 -8.20 21.68
C SER A 15 3.89 -7.59 23.03
N GLU A 16 3.42 -8.39 23.99
CA GLU A 16 3.10 -7.99 25.37
C GLU A 16 4.32 -7.95 26.30
N GLU A 17 5.48 -8.44 25.86
CA GLU A 17 6.68 -8.57 26.73
C GLU A 17 7.57 -7.32 26.78
N VAL A 18 7.18 -6.26 26.08
CA VAL A 18 7.91 -4.97 25.99
C VAL A 18 6.94 -3.80 26.18
N VAL A 19 7.46 -2.56 26.17
CA VAL A 19 6.66 -1.35 26.46
C VAL A 19 5.58 -1.15 25.39
N GLN A 20 4.31 -1.15 25.79
CA GLN A 20 3.17 -1.07 24.86
C GLN A 20 2.98 0.31 24.25
N TRP A 21 2.48 0.33 23.01
CA TRP A 21 1.86 1.52 22.43
C TRP A 21 0.42 1.68 22.93
N THR A 22 0.05 2.88 23.33
CA THR A 22 -1.32 3.27 23.64
C THR A 22 -1.86 4.19 22.54
N ASN A 23 -3.20 4.34 22.50
CA ASN A 23 -3.90 5.17 21.51
C ASN A 23 -3.52 4.84 20.05
N THR A 24 -3.30 3.56 19.78
CA THR A 24 -2.71 3.09 18.51
C THR A 24 -3.50 3.52 17.28
N ASN A 25 -4.83 3.69 17.38
CA ASN A 25 -5.66 4.13 16.25
C ASN A 25 -5.48 5.59 15.84
N ASN A 26 -4.77 6.40 16.64
CA ASN A 26 -4.48 7.78 16.27
C ASN A 26 -3.59 7.88 15.02
N ILE A 27 -2.87 6.81 14.63
CA ILE A 27 -2.02 6.81 13.44
C ILE A 27 -2.77 6.74 12.10
N THR A 28 -4.10 6.60 12.13
CA THR A 28 -4.95 6.37 10.94
C THR A 28 -5.33 7.65 10.21
N VAL A 29 -5.21 8.80 10.88
CA VAL A 29 -5.55 10.13 10.35
C VAL A 29 -4.36 11.06 10.54
N ASP A 30 -4.02 11.84 9.52
CA ASP A 30 -2.95 12.84 9.62
C ASP A 30 -3.47 14.09 10.34
N ASP A 31 -3.44 14.07 11.66
CA ASP A 31 -3.83 15.19 12.52
C ASP A 31 -2.80 15.44 13.65
N ALA A 32 -3.24 16.03 14.76
CA ALA A 32 -2.37 16.31 15.91
C ALA A 32 -2.37 15.20 16.97
N ASN A 33 -3.24 14.21 16.85
CA ASN A 33 -3.30 13.07 17.76
C ASN A 33 -2.17 12.09 17.44
N TYR A 34 -1.79 11.30 18.45
CA TYR A 34 -0.68 10.35 18.30
C TYR A 34 -0.91 9.07 19.10
N ALA A 35 -0.26 8.00 18.64
CA ALA A 35 0.06 6.85 19.46
C ALA A 35 1.33 7.15 20.26
N GLU A 36 1.38 6.71 21.51
CA GLU A 36 2.51 6.95 22.40
C GLU A 36 3.03 5.66 23.03
N SER A 37 4.32 5.65 23.35
CA SER A 37 4.94 4.58 24.14
C SER A 37 5.96 5.18 25.12
N SER A 38 5.82 4.85 26.41
CA SER A 38 6.68 5.36 27.50
C SER A 38 7.81 4.38 27.81
N ALA A 39 8.94 4.50 27.10
CA ALA A 39 10.05 3.57 27.25
C ALA A 39 11.00 4.01 28.37
N SER A 40 11.32 3.06 29.26
CA SER A 40 12.38 3.24 30.26
C SER A 40 13.75 3.39 29.60
N LYS A 41 14.75 3.81 30.38
CA LYS A 41 16.16 3.83 29.97
C LYS A 41 16.57 2.52 29.28
N ASN A 42 17.21 2.62 28.11
CA ASN A 42 17.73 1.47 27.36
C ASN A 42 16.67 0.39 27.04
N ALA A 43 15.39 0.76 26.98
CA ALA A 43 14.30 -0.16 26.69
C ALA A 43 13.76 0.04 25.27
N ASN A 44 13.29 -1.06 24.69
CA ASN A 44 12.60 -1.05 23.40
C ASN A 44 11.09 -0.95 23.59
N THR A 45 10.44 -0.29 22.64
CA THR A 45 8.99 -0.37 22.51
C THR A 45 8.60 -1.73 21.91
N SER A 46 7.35 -2.11 22.15
CA SER A 46 6.60 -3.02 21.28
C SER A 46 6.55 -2.52 19.84
N THR A 47 6.06 -3.38 18.95
CA THR A 47 5.91 -3.00 17.53
C THR A 47 4.55 -2.37 17.33
N LEU A 48 4.52 -1.11 16.93
CA LEU A 48 3.31 -0.45 16.43
C LEU A 48 3.08 -0.88 14.98
N VAL A 49 1.86 -1.31 14.69
CA VAL A 49 1.48 -1.85 13.39
C VAL A 49 0.30 -1.08 12.83
N GLY A 50 0.49 -0.46 11.67
CA GLY A 50 -0.57 0.09 10.84
C GLY A 50 -0.97 -0.91 9.75
N SER A 51 -2.24 -1.29 9.71
CA SER A 51 -2.80 -2.30 8.80
C SER A 51 -4.13 -1.84 8.20
N THR A 52 -4.80 -2.71 7.43
CA THR A 52 -6.12 -2.42 6.82
C THR A 52 -6.10 -1.17 5.94
N PHE A 53 -5.10 -1.08 5.04
CA PHE A 53 -4.95 0.07 4.14
C PHE A 53 -6.06 0.18 3.08
N GLY A 54 -6.66 -0.95 2.68
CA GLY A 54 -7.76 -0.95 1.71
C GLY A 54 -7.31 -0.73 0.25
N PHE A 55 -6.10 -1.16 -0.11
CA PHE A 55 -5.63 -1.12 -1.50
C PHE A 55 -6.57 -1.90 -2.43
N SER A 56 -6.64 -1.42 -3.67
CA SER A 56 -7.41 -2.05 -4.76
C SER A 56 -6.57 -2.09 -6.02
N ILE A 57 -5.41 -2.73 -5.93
CA ILE A 57 -4.49 -2.92 -7.05
C ILE A 57 -5.05 -4.01 -7.97
N PRO A 58 -5.14 -3.79 -9.30
CA PRO A 58 -5.66 -4.78 -10.23
C PRO A 58 -4.88 -6.10 -10.17
N ILE A 59 -5.60 -7.22 -10.16
CA ILE A 59 -5.00 -8.56 -10.15
C ILE A 59 -4.12 -8.75 -11.40
N GLY A 60 -2.95 -9.36 -11.19
CA GLY A 60 -1.93 -9.54 -12.22
C GLY A 60 -0.99 -8.34 -12.38
N SER A 61 -1.18 -7.25 -11.62
CA SER A 61 -0.21 -6.15 -11.60
C SER A 61 1.09 -6.58 -10.95
N THR A 62 2.19 -6.11 -11.51
CA THR A 62 3.53 -6.21 -10.91
C THR A 62 3.70 -5.08 -9.91
N ILE A 63 4.14 -5.39 -8.69
CA ILE A 63 4.51 -4.38 -7.69
C ILE A 63 5.93 -3.92 -7.96
N ASP A 64 6.07 -2.64 -8.31
CA ASP A 64 7.35 -2.05 -8.71
C ASP A 64 8.11 -1.49 -7.50
N GLY A 65 7.38 -0.93 -6.52
CA GLY A 65 7.97 -0.37 -5.32
C GLY A 65 6.95 0.03 -4.26
N ILE A 66 7.43 0.17 -3.02
CA ILE A 66 6.61 0.47 -1.86
C ILE A 66 7.32 1.55 -1.03
N ILE A 67 6.59 2.61 -0.72
CA ILE A 67 7.01 3.65 0.23
C ILE A 67 6.15 3.55 1.49
N LEU A 68 6.79 3.46 2.65
CA LEU A 68 6.15 3.61 3.96
C LEU A 68 6.50 4.99 4.53
N ASN A 69 5.48 5.79 4.81
CA ASN A 69 5.62 7.09 5.47
C ASN A 69 5.17 6.98 6.92
N ILE A 70 5.99 7.50 7.83
CA ILE A 70 5.67 7.55 9.26
C ILE A 70 5.95 8.95 9.79
N THR A 71 4.92 9.63 10.28
CA THR A 71 5.06 10.91 10.99
C THR A 71 5.34 10.63 12.46
N LYS A 72 6.45 11.14 12.98
CA LYS A 72 6.92 10.80 14.33
C LYS A 72 7.70 11.94 15.01
N ALA A 73 7.73 11.89 16.33
CA ALA A 73 8.54 12.76 17.20
C ALA A 73 8.83 12.07 18.53
N GLU A 74 9.63 12.70 19.38
CA GLU A 74 9.81 12.30 20.78
C GLU A 74 9.52 13.45 21.75
N LEU A 75 9.22 13.14 23.01
CA LEU A 75 9.00 14.15 24.04
C LEU A 75 10.28 14.87 24.48
N ALA A 76 11.39 14.13 24.56
CA ALA A 76 12.56 14.58 25.29
C ALA A 76 13.18 15.86 24.71
N ASN A 77 13.71 16.72 25.59
CA ASN A 77 14.57 17.85 25.24
C ASN A 77 16.00 17.41 24.84
N GLN A 78 16.19 16.12 24.55
CA GLN A 78 17.45 15.45 24.28
C GLN A 78 17.18 14.22 23.42
N THR A 79 18.13 13.84 22.58
CA THR A 79 18.07 12.65 21.72
C THR A 79 17.80 11.39 22.54
N ALA A 80 16.58 10.84 22.45
CA ALA A 80 16.19 9.69 23.26
C ALA A 80 15.85 8.45 22.45
N PHE A 81 15.27 8.58 21.27
CA PHE A 81 14.81 7.45 20.47
C PHE A 81 15.54 7.33 19.14
N GLU A 82 16.00 6.11 18.87
CA GLU A 82 16.38 5.62 17.56
C GLU A 82 15.39 4.53 17.12
N TYR A 83 15.55 4.00 15.90
CA TYR A 83 14.77 2.84 15.48
C TYR A 83 15.34 1.53 16.02
N ASN A 84 14.44 0.66 16.48
CA ASN A 84 14.74 -0.75 16.66
C ASN A 84 14.44 -1.54 15.38
N ALA A 85 13.28 -1.30 14.75
CA ALA A 85 12.93 -1.90 13.46
C ALA A 85 11.88 -1.10 12.69
N VAL A 86 12.00 -1.07 11.36
CA VAL A 86 10.97 -0.61 10.41
C VAL A 86 10.83 -1.66 9.31
N ASN A 87 9.65 -2.25 9.18
CA ASN A 87 9.42 -3.36 8.26
C ASN A 87 8.07 -3.27 7.57
N LEU A 88 7.94 -4.02 6.48
CA LEU A 88 6.65 -4.45 5.95
C LEU A 88 6.32 -5.84 6.47
N SER A 89 5.03 -6.16 6.51
CA SER A 89 4.55 -7.46 6.99
C SER A 89 3.26 -7.88 6.30
N LEU A 90 3.00 -9.17 6.34
CA LEU A 90 1.78 -9.80 5.82
C LEU A 90 1.43 -10.96 6.74
N ASN A 91 0.14 -11.13 7.07
CA ASN A 91 -0.32 -12.17 7.99
C ASN A 91 0.43 -12.21 9.33
N GLY A 92 0.90 -11.04 9.81
CA GLY A 92 1.68 -10.90 11.05
C GLY A 92 3.17 -11.28 10.93
N GLY A 93 3.61 -11.81 9.79
CA GLY A 93 5.02 -12.10 9.52
C GLY A 93 5.73 -10.94 8.82
N VAL A 94 6.93 -10.58 9.30
CA VAL A 94 7.79 -9.60 8.63
C VAL A 94 8.26 -10.13 7.27
N ILE A 95 8.15 -9.30 6.24
CA ILE A 95 8.62 -9.58 4.89
C ILE A 95 9.58 -8.48 4.45
N GLY A 96 10.71 -8.89 3.88
CA GLY A 96 11.70 -7.97 3.33
C GLY A 96 12.71 -7.47 4.37
N ALA A 97 13.39 -6.39 4.02
CA ALA A 97 14.48 -5.81 4.79
C ALA A 97 13.97 -4.87 5.90
N ASN A 98 14.64 -4.91 7.06
CA ASN A 98 14.52 -3.86 8.06
C ASN A 98 15.17 -2.58 7.51
N LYS A 99 14.39 -1.50 7.40
CA LYS A 99 14.86 -0.18 6.92
C LYS A 99 15.01 0.84 8.05
N ALA A 100 15.09 0.40 9.30
CA ALA A 100 15.44 1.25 10.43
C ALA A 100 16.72 2.08 10.17
N SER A 101 16.72 3.33 10.65
CA SER A 101 17.90 4.18 10.70
C SER A 101 18.35 4.40 12.15
N TYR A 102 19.64 4.59 12.36
CA TYR A 102 20.18 5.05 13.65
C TYR A 102 20.03 6.57 13.83
N ASP A 103 19.40 7.27 12.89
CA ASP A 103 19.12 8.69 13.05
C ASP A 103 18.10 8.91 14.18
N PRO A 104 18.40 9.82 15.11
CA PRO A 104 17.52 10.07 16.24
C PRO A 104 16.21 10.73 15.80
N TRP A 105 15.16 10.47 16.55
CA TRP A 105 13.85 11.07 16.32
C TRP A 105 13.90 12.58 16.66
N PRO A 106 13.10 13.42 15.99
CA PRO A 106 13.11 14.86 16.28
C PRO A 106 12.54 15.13 17.67
N SER A 107 13.28 15.93 18.45
CA SER A 107 12.92 16.29 19.82
C SER A 107 11.79 17.31 19.87
N GLY A 108 10.83 17.07 20.75
CA GLY A 108 9.64 17.90 20.94
C GLY A 108 8.46 17.47 20.06
N GLU A 109 7.30 17.27 20.68
CA GLU A 109 6.05 16.84 20.03
C GLU A 109 5.69 17.70 18.79
N SER A 110 5.85 19.01 18.90
CA SER A 110 5.57 19.97 17.81
C SER A 110 6.53 19.89 16.62
N ASN A 111 7.66 19.18 16.76
CA ASN A 111 8.72 19.07 15.74
C ASN A 111 8.61 17.77 14.93
N ARG A 112 7.41 17.16 14.86
CA ARG A 112 7.19 15.92 14.11
C ARG A 112 7.64 16.05 12.65
N VAL A 113 8.28 14.99 12.15
CA VAL A 113 8.74 14.87 10.76
C VAL A 113 8.15 13.64 10.11
N VAL A 114 7.99 13.69 8.79
CA VAL A 114 7.65 12.52 7.97
C VAL A 114 8.95 11.80 7.63
N ALA A 115 9.11 10.59 8.16
CA ALA A 115 10.18 9.68 7.78
C ALA A 115 9.69 8.78 6.64
N VAL A 116 10.50 8.67 5.59
CA VAL A 116 10.15 7.98 4.34
C VAL A 116 11.05 6.75 4.18
N TYR A 117 10.45 5.58 4.00
CA TYR A 117 11.16 4.31 3.85
C TYR A 117 10.80 3.64 2.54
N GLY A 118 11.81 3.14 1.83
CA GLY A 118 11.63 2.50 0.53
C GLY A 118 11.69 3.49 -0.62
N GLY A 119 10.94 3.22 -1.69
CA GLY A 119 11.00 4.01 -2.92
C GLY A 119 10.14 3.42 -4.04
N ALA A 120 9.96 4.20 -5.10
CA ALA A 120 9.12 3.83 -6.24
C ALA A 120 9.57 2.57 -7.00
N THR A 121 10.82 2.12 -6.78
CA THR A 121 11.39 0.90 -7.36
C THR A 121 11.92 -0.07 -6.29
N ASP A 122 11.58 0.16 -5.03
CA ASP A 122 12.08 -0.60 -3.88
C ASP A 122 10.96 -1.52 -3.36
N THR A 123 11.09 -2.81 -3.62
CA THR A 123 10.14 -3.82 -3.13
C THR A 123 10.44 -4.28 -1.70
N TRP A 124 11.32 -3.56 -1.00
CA TRP A 124 11.85 -3.91 0.31
C TRP A 124 12.61 -5.24 0.32
N GLY A 125 13.10 -5.69 -0.84
CA GLY A 125 13.72 -7.01 -0.99
C GLY A 125 12.73 -8.19 -0.89
N GLY A 126 11.43 -7.90 -0.84
CA GLY A 126 10.35 -8.89 -0.89
C GLY A 126 9.83 -9.13 -2.31
N SER A 127 9.06 -10.20 -2.46
CA SER A 127 8.21 -10.46 -3.64
C SER A 127 6.77 -10.21 -3.24
N TRP A 128 6.12 -9.23 -3.86
CA TRP A 128 4.76 -8.82 -3.54
C TRP A 128 3.86 -9.04 -4.74
N SER A 129 2.74 -9.74 -4.53
CA SER A 129 1.65 -9.77 -5.50
C SER A 129 0.62 -8.69 -5.21
N ALA A 130 -0.20 -8.33 -6.21
CA ALA A 130 -1.36 -7.46 -5.98
C ALA A 130 -2.32 -8.01 -4.91
N ALA A 131 -2.44 -9.34 -4.80
CA ALA A 131 -3.28 -9.96 -3.76
C ALA A 131 -2.70 -9.74 -2.36
N ASP A 132 -1.37 -9.84 -2.20
CA ASP A 132 -0.72 -9.59 -0.92
C ASP A 132 -0.94 -8.15 -0.46
N ILE A 133 -0.79 -7.17 -1.37
CA ILE A 133 -0.96 -5.75 -1.05
C ILE A 133 -2.42 -5.40 -0.73
N ASN A 134 -3.37 -6.04 -1.42
CA ASN A 134 -4.80 -5.84 -1.17
C ASN A 134 -5.30 -6.56 0.10
N ASP A 135 -4.48 -7.44 0.70
CA ASP A 135 -4.85 -8.14 1.93
C ASP A 135 -4.93 -7.17 3.11
N SER A 136 -5.98 -7.28 3.93
CA SER A 136 -6.16 -6.43 5.10
C SER A 136 -5.05 -6.54 6.15
N THR A 137 -4.30 -7.65 6.13
CA THR A 137 -3.17 -7.92 7.03
C THR A 137 -1.83 -7.39 6.48
N PHE A 138 -1.80 -6.87 5.25
CA PHE A 138 -0.64 -6.11 4.77
C PHE A 138 -0.44 -4.88 5.64
N ALA A 139 0.77 -4.74 6.17
CA ALA A 139 1.03 -3.85 7.28
C ALA A 139 2.42 -3.21 7.24
N GLY A 140 2.47 -1.93 7.62
CA GLY A 140 3.71 -1.23 8.00
C GLY A 140 3.95 -1.36 9.49
N GLN A 141 5.20 -1.55 9.89
CA GLN A 141 5.58 -1.78 11.28
C GLN A 141 6.72 -0.86 11.72
N ILE A 142 6.66 -0.41 12.97
CA ILE A 142 7.71 0.39 13.62
C ILE A 142 7.88 -0.02 15.08
N SER A 143 9.13 -0.15 15.51
CA SER A 143 9.51 -0.17 16.93
C SER A 143 10.67 0.78 17.17
N ALA A 144 10.70 1.39 18.34
CA ALA A 144 11.73 2.34 18.75
C ALA A 144 12.59 1.77 19.88
N ALA A 145 13.84 2.23 19.96
CA ALA A 145 14.74 1.97 21.06
C ALA A 145 15.03 3.28 21.79
N ASN A 146 14.76 3.32 23.10
CA ASN A 146 15.22 4.44 23.92
C ASN A 146 16.71 4.25 24.22
N ILE A 147 17.55 5.09 23.62
CA ILE A 147 19.02 5.08 23.77
C ILE A 147 19.53 6.08 24.81
N SER A 148 18.64 6.86 25.41
CA SER A 148 19.02 7.82 26.46
C SER A 148 19.21 7.13 27.82
N ASP A 149 19.89 7.85 28.71
CA ASP A 149 20.10 7.43 30.09
C ASP A 149 18.86 7.63 31.00
N GLU A 150 17.73 8.05 30.46
CA GLU A 150 16.48 8.34 31.18
C GLU A 150 15.26 7.73 30.47
N GLY A 151 14.10 7.74 31.14
CA GLY A 151 12.83 7.38 30.48
C GLY A 151 12.35 8.49 29.55
N SER A 152 11.71 8.12 28.44
CA SER A 152 11.19 9.08 27.45
C SER A 152 9.93 8.54 26.76
N TYR A 153 9.28 9.39 25.97
CA TYR A 153 8.08 9.04 25.19
C TYR A 153 8.35 9.14 23.70
N ALA A 154 8.03 8.05 22.99
CA ALA A 154 8.01 8.02 21.54
C ALA A 154 6.60 8.32 21.05
N TYR A 155 6.49 9.14 20.00
CA TYR A 155 5.21 9.53 19.39
C TYR A 155 5.17 9.17 17.92
N VAL A 156 4.08 8.52 17.51
CA VAL A 156 3.75 8.28 16.11
C VAL A 156 2.39 8.90 15.83
N PHE A 157 2.35 9.85 14.90
CA PHE A 157 1.16 10.63 14.58
C PHE A 157 0.39 10.03 13.43
N TYR A 158 1.08 9.48 12.43
CA TYR A 158 0.45 9.06 11.20
C TYR A 158 1.27 8.00 10.47
N MET A 159 0.59 7.05 9.82
CA MET A 159 1.21 6.04 8.98
C MET A 159 0.44 5.87 7.66
N SER A 160 1.17 5.94 6.55
CA SER A 160 0.63 5.70 5.21
C SER A 160 1.60 4.90 4.34
N ILE A 161 1.06 4.20 3.34
CA ILE A 161 1.84 3.48 2.35
C ILE A 161 1.46 3.97 0.95
N GLU A 162 2.47 4.21 0.12
CA GLU A 162 2.31 4.36 -1.32
C GLU A 162 2.84 3.13 -2.05
N VAL A 163 2.03 2.54 -2.93
CA VAL A 163 2.41 1.38 -3.73
C VAL A 163 2.43 1.76 -5.21
N PHE A 164 3.56 1.51 -5.84
CA PHE A 164 3.81 1.71 -7.27
C PHE A 164 3.67 0.38 -8.00
N TYR A 165 2.94 0.36 -9.11
CA TYR A 165 2.66 -0.88 -9.83
C TYR A 165 2.50 -0.68 -11.33
N THR A 166 2.71 -1.76 -12.07
CA THR A 166 2.50 -1.83 -13.51
C THR A 166 1.34 -2.78 -13.79
N ILE A 167 0.29 -2.25 -14.43
CA ILE A 167 -0.91 -2.99 -14.81
C ILE A 167 -0.53 -4.06 -15.85
N PRO A 168 -1.09 -5.28 -15.76
CA PRO A 168 -0.84 -6.30 -16.76
C PRO A 168 -1.32 -5.81 -18.14
N VAL A 169 -0.45 -5.93 -19.14
CA VAL A 169 -0.86 -5.76 -20.53
C VAL A 169 -1.75 -6.93 -20.92
N ALA A 170 -2.97 -6.64 -21.36
CA ALA A 170 -3.87 -7.65 -21.90
C ALA A 170 -3.18 -8.38 -23.05
N GLY A 171 -3.24 -9.71 -23.05
CA GLY A 171 -2.64 -10.50 -24.12
C GLY A 171 -3.44 -10.34 -25.41
N PRO A 172 -2.89 -10.72 -26.59
CA PRO A 172 -3.63 -10.69 -27.86
C PRO A 172 -4.97 -11.48 -27.82
N LYS A 173 -5.09 -12.42 -26.88
CA LYS A 173 -6.29 -13.24 -26.67
C LYS A 173 -7.48 -12.44 -26.12
N ASP A 174 -7.23 -11.34 -25.42
CA ASP A 174 -8.27 -10.55 -24.76
C ASP A 174 -8.89 -9.51 -25.71
N ILE A 175 -8.18 -9.13 -26.77
CA ILE A 175 -8.67 -8.21 -27.82
C ILE A 175 -9.67 -8.92 -28.76
N SER A 176 -9.58 -10.26 -28.87
CA SER A 176 -10.50 -11.06 -29.69
C SER A 176 -11.92 -11.16 -29.10
N ALA A 177 -12.07 -10.99 -27.79
CA ALA A 177 -13.37 -11.12 -27.12
C ALA A 177 -14.23 -9.86 -27.31
N THR A 178 -13.64 -8.66 -27.23
CA THR A 178 -14.35 -7.38 -27.39
C THR A 178 -14.77 -7.08 -28.83
N LEU A 179 -13.97 -7.51 -29.81
CA LEU A 179 -14.37 -7.41 -31.23
C LEU A 179 -15.47 -8.40 -31.62
N SER A 180 -15.61 -9.53 -30.90
CA SER A 180 -16.66 -10.52 -31.18
C SER A 180 -18.05 -10.01 -30.81
N THR A 181 -18.16 -9.18 -29.77
CA THR A 181 -19.41 -8.53 -29.37
C THR A 181 -19.81 -7.39 -30.30
N GLU A 182 -18.86 -6.57 -30.78
CA GLU A 182 -19.16 -5.52 -31.78
C GLU A 182 -19.53 -6.10 -33.15
N ALA A 183 -18.86 -7.17 -33.58
CA ALA A 183 -19.25 -7.91 -34.78
C ALA A 183 -20.66 -8.52 -34.65
N SER A 184 -21.03 -9.03 -33.46
CA SER A 184 -22.38 -9.55 -33.19
C SER A 184 -23.45 -8.46 -33.33
N LEU A 185 -23.20 -7.26 -32.77
CA LEU A 185 -24.14 -6.13 -32.83
C LEU A 185 -24.38 -5.62 -34.26
N THR A 186 -23.37 -5.69 -35.14
CA THR A 186 -23.57 -5.35 -36.56
C THR A 186 -24.49 -6.35 -37.28
N SER A 187 -24.45 -7.63 -36.92
CA SER A 187 -25.32 -8.65 -37.54
C SER A 187 -26.78 -8.62 -37.05
N GLU A 188 -27.01 -8.25 -35.78
CA GLU A 188 -28.36 -8.10 -35.22
C GLU A 188 -29.05 -6.80 -35.69
N LEU A 189 -28.32 -5.67 -35.78
CA LEU A 189 -28.87 -4.42 -36.33
C LEU A 189 -29.24 -4.51 -37.82
N ILE A 190 -28.51 -5.30 -38.62
CA ILE A 190 -28.83 -5.49 -40.05
C ILE A 190 -30.16 -6.27 -40.22
N ARG A 191 -30.51 -7.15 -39.28
CA ARG A 191 -31.78 -7.90 -39.30
C ARG A 191 -32.98 -7.05 -38.88
N GLU A 192 -32.77 -6.02 -38.06
CA GLU A 192 -33.84 -5.19 -37.49
C GLU A 192 -34.22 -3.98 -38.36
N ILE A 193 -33.35 -3.54 -39.27
CA ILE A 193 -33.61 -2.40 -40.17
C ILE A 193 -34.35 -2.79 -41.47
N GLY A 194 -34.59 -4.08 -41.73
CA GLY A 194 -35.44 -4.49 -42.85
C GLY A 194 -34.92 -4.08 -44.23
N VAL A 195 -33.59 -3.93 -44.40
CA VAL A 195 -32.98 -3.72 -45.72
C VAL A 195 -33.09 -5.03 -46.49
N VAL A 196 -34.17 -5.17 -47.24
CA VAL A 196 -34.31 -6.22 -48.26
C VAL A 196 -33.23 -5.98 -49.30
N LEU A 197 -32.20 -6.81 -49.30
CA LEU A 197 -31.25 -6.88 -50.40
C LEU A 197 -32.04 -7.24 -51.66
N PRO A 198 -31.96 -6.46 -52.75
CA PRO A 198 -32.62 -6.85 -54.00
C PRO A 198 -32.02 -8.18 -54.47
N GLU A 199 -32.89 -9.17 -54.66
CA GLU A 199 -32.55 -10.46 -55.29
C GLU A 199 -31.74 -10.19 -56.58
N PRO A 200 -30.64 -10.92 -56.83
CA PRO A 200 -29.90 -10.75 -58.06
C PRO A 200 -30.81 -11.17 -59.22
N HIS A 201 -31.25 -10.19 -60.01
CA HIS A 201 -31.92 -10.43 -61.27
C HIS A 201 -31.01 -11.34 -62.11
N SER A 202 -31.41 -12.59 -62.27
CA SER A 202 -30.78 -13.52 -63.18
C SER A 202 -30.95 -12.97 -64.60
N VAL A 203 -29.90 -12.35 -65.12
CA VAL A 203 -29.81 -12.02 -66.54
C VAL A 203 -29.66 -13.35 -67.28
N MET A 204 -30.78 -13.85 -67.79
CA MET A 204 -30.84 -15.02 -68.65
C MET A 204 -30.23 -14.64 -70.01
N PHE A 205 -28.98 -15.08 -70.26
CA PHE A 205 -28.44 -15.14 -71.62
C PHE A 205 -29.20 -16.22 -72.39
N ILE A 206 -29.92 -15.85 -73.45
CA ILE A 206 -30.42 -16.77 -74.46
C ILE A 206 -29.48 -16.64 -75.66
N GLY A 207 -28.74 -17.69 -75.98
CA GLY A 207 -27.85 -17.74 -77.14
C GLY A 207 -28.60 -18.13 -78.41
N LEU A 208 -28.32 -17.42 -79.50
CA LEU A 208 -27.77 -17.89 -80.79
C LEU A 208 -27.63 -16.69 -81.74
#